data_AF-A0A969P3Q8-F1
#
_entry.id   AF-A0A969P3Q8-F1
#
_cell.length_a   1.000
_cell.length_b   1.000
_cell.length_c   1.000
_cell.angle_alpha   90.00
_cell.angle_beta   90.00
_cell.angle_gamma   90.00
#
_symmetry.space_group_name_H-M   'P 1'
#
loop_
_entity.id
_entity.type
_entity.pdbx_description
1 polymer ?
#
loop_
_entity_poly.entity_id
_entity_poly.type
_entity_poly.pdbx_seq_one_letter_code
_entity_poly.pdbx_strand_id
1 'polypeptide(L)'
;MLFLLSWLVWWFATPAVHPVALAQQPTIQQGAITLTSAPDWQRGSTSGLLITNNAGGELRLDDQQIQGSYLSVPFSTTFAINAAGAIWQADIPPDTSLLLELRGRSSPPPALGEPDEQAGTPFGWSTWRPLIAGDARSEAESGAFATPSILAFPPDTRYLQLRASFTTDIPQASPELQAVTIAFLNTLAGHPHRSAYRVRPSLPGQIR
;
A
#
# COMPACT_ATOMS: atom_id res chain seq x y z
N MET A 1 -38.88 74.77 35.93
CA MET A 1 -37.71 74.08 36.51
C MET A 1 -38.09 72.62 36.74
N LEU A 2 -37.81 71.73 35.78
CA LEU A 2 -37.50 70.31 35.99
C LEU A 2 -37.13 69.68 34.63
N PHE A 3 -35.95 69.07 34.58
CA PHE A 3 -35.42 68.26 33.47
C PHE A 3 -36.19 66.94 33.33
N LEU A 4 -36.24 66.37 32.12
CA LEU A 4 -36.26 64.90 31.98
C LEU A 4 -35.66 64.46 30.64
N LEU A 5 -34.75 63.51 30.78
CA LEU A 5 -33.72 63.09 29.84
C LEU A 5 -34.23 62.17 28.73
N SER A 6 -33.59 62.34 27.57
CA SER A 6 -33.46 61.36 26.48
C SER A 6 -32.96 60.00 26.98
N TRP A 7 -33.56 58.92 26.46
CA TRP A 7 -32.94 57.59 26.44
C TRP A 7 -32.93 57.08 25.00
N LEU A 8 -31.75 57.13 24.38
CA LEU A 8 -31.48 56.49 23.09
C LEU A 8 -30.96 55.08 23.40
N VAL A 9 -31.79 54.06 23.21
CA VAL A 9 -31.37 52.66 23.33
C VAL A 9 -30.68 52.27 22.02
N TRP A 10 -29.36 52.15 22.04
CA TRP A 10 -28.57 51.59 20.95
C TRP A 10 -28.72 50.06 20.97
N TRP A 11 -29.43 49.50 20.00
CA TRP A 11 -29.43 48.07 19.73
C TRP A 11 -28.12 47.73 18.99
N PHE A 12 -27.13 47.23 19.70
CA PHE A 12 -25.98 46.60 19.07
C PHE A 12 -26.39 45.20 18.59
N ALA A 13 -26.54 45.03 17.28
CA ALA A 13 -26.62 43.71 16.66
C ALA A 13 -25.29 43.00 16.86
N THR A 14 -25.28 41.93 17.66
CA THR A 14 -24.11 41.06 17.80
C THR A 14 -23.92 40.29 16.50
N PRO A 15 -22.73 40.34 15.86
CA PRO A 15 -22.46 39.51 14.70
C PRO A 15 -22.46 38.04 15.13
N ALA A 16 -23.29 37.23 14.48
CA ALA A 16 -23.27 35.79 14.66
C ALA A 16 -21.92 35.25 14.17
N VAL A 17 -21.06 34.84 15.12
CA VAL A 17 -19.84 34.10 14.80
C VAL A 17 -20.26 32.70 14.41
N HIS A 18 -20.31 32.41 13.10
CA HIS A 18 -20.47 31.04 12.63
C HIS A 18 -19.17 30.27 12.92
N PRO A 19 -19.20 29.18 13.69
CA PRO A 19 -18.04 28.34 13.84
C PRO A 19 -17.69 27.74 12.47
N VAL A 20 -16.54 28.09 11.94
CA VAL A 20 -15.95 27.38 10.80
C VAL A 20 -15.63 25.98 11.30
N ALA A 21 -16.38 24.97 10.82
CA ALA A 21 -16.03 23.59 11.05
C ALA A 21 -14.65 23.35 10.42
N LEU A 22 -13.63 23.15 11.26
CA LEU A 22 -12.33 22.70 10.80
C LEU A 22 -12.54 21.34 10.13
N ALA A 23 -12.36 21.28 8.81
CA ALA A 23 -12.32 20.01 8.09
C ALA A 23 -11.19 19.18 8.70
N GLN A 24 -11.55 18.05 9.34
CA GLN A 24 -10.56 17.10 9.83
C GLN A 24 -9.73 16.65 8.64
N GLN A 25 -8.40 16.81 8.74
CA GLN A 25 -7.49 16.38 7.68
C GLN A 25 -7.65 14.87 7.49
N PRO A 26 -7.67 14.37 6.24
CA PRO A 26 -7.75 12.93 5.98
C PRO A 26 -6.57 12.23 6.67
N THR A 27 -6.88 11.21 7.46
CA THR A 27 -5.85 10.43 8.17
C THR A 27 -5.30 9.39 7.19
N ILE A 28 -4.13 9.63 6.63
CA ILE A 28 -3.44 8.64 5.80
C ILE A 28 -2.92 7.52 6.71
N GLN A 29 -3.31 6.27 6.43
CA GLN A 29 -2.66 5.10 7.04
C GLN A 29 -1.54 4.62 6.11
N GLN A 30 -0.40 4.27 6.69
CA GLN A 30 0.76 3.77 5.95
C GLN A 30 1.39 2.58 6.67
N GLY A 31 2.00 1.69 5.89
CA GLY A 31 2.77 0.55 6.40
C GLY A 31 3.80 0.10 5.36
N ALA A 32 4.69 -0.80 5.79
CA ALA A 32 5.71 -1.36 4.92
C ALA A 32 6.00 -2.82 5.26
N ILE A 33 6.43 -3.59 4.27
CA ILE A 33 6.95 -4.95 4.39
C ILE A 33 8.31 -4.97 3.69
N THR A 34 9.31 -5.59 4.32
CA THR A 34 10.67 -5.68 3.80
C THR A 34 11.11 -7.13 3.71
N LEU A 35 11.72 -7.50 2.58
CA LEU A 35 12.43 -8.75 2.35
C LEU A 35 13.90 -8.39 2.14
N THR A 36 14.77 -8.82 3.06
CA THR A 36 16.21 -8.51 3.02
C THR A 36 17.08 -9.68 3.44
N SER A 37 16.48 -10.75 3.99
CA SER A 37 17.23 -11.85 4.54
C SER A 37 16.94 -13.19 3.90
N ALA A 38 17.90 -14.13 3.92
CA ALA A 38 17.68 -15.48 3.42
C ALA A 38 16.42 -16.14 4.04
N PRO A 39 16.14 -16.02 5.36
CA PRO A 39 14.89 -16.48 5.93
C PRO A 39 13.62 -15.79 5.41
N ASP A 40 13.69 -14.53 4.96
CA ASP A 40 12.53 -13.86 4.36
C ASP A 40 12.25 -14.43 2.97
N TRP A 41 13.30 -14.63 2.17
CA TRP A 41 13.19 -15.23 0.84
C TRP A 41 12.71 -16.68 0.91
N GLN A 42 13.25 -17.47 1.84
CA GLN A 42 12.92 -18.90 2.02
C GLN A 42 11.46 -19.18 2.36
N ARG A 43 10.69 -18.18 2.82
CA ARG A 43 9.24 -18.35 3.04
C ARG A 43 8.47 -18.50 1.74
N GLY A 44 8.96 -17.91 0.64
CA GLY A 44 8.34 -18.03 -0.67
C GLY A 44 8.73 -19.32 -1.39
N SER A 45 8.26 -19.47 -2.63
CA SER A 45 8.69 -20.54 -3.52
C SER A 45 9.65 -20.01 -4.58
N THR A 46 10.69 -20.78 -4.87
CA THR A 46 11.65 -20.50 -5.94
C THR A 46 11.60 -21.60 -7.00
N SER A 47 11.91 -21.24 -8.24
CA SER A 47 12.17 -22.17 -9.35
C SER A 47 13.30 -21.61 -10.19
N GLY A 48 14.36 -22.39 -10.40
CA GLY A 48 15.56 -21.95 -11.14
C GLY A 48 16.35 -20.83 -10.46
N LEU A 49 16.12 -20.58 -9.17
CA LEU A 49 16.83 -19.58 -8.37
C LEU A 49 17.49 -20.21 -7.15
N LEU A 50 18.63 -19.65 -6.75
CA LEU A 50 19.28 -19.88 -5.48
C LEU A 50 18.99 -18.73 -4.51
N ILE A 51 18.84 -19.10 -3.23
CA ILE A 51 18.86 -18.14 -2.11
C ILE A 51 20.25 -18.22 -1.49
N THR A 52 21.01 -17.14 -1.55
CA THR A 52 22.36 -17.05 -0.96
C THR A 52 22.32 -16.23 0.34
N ASN A 53 23.44 -16.15 1.04
CA ASN A 53 23.60 -15.30 2.23
C ASN A 53 24.87 -14.42 2.15
N ASN A 54 25.22 -13.96 0.95
CA ASN A 54 26.47 -13.22 0.74
C ASN A 54 26.39 -11.75 1.22
N ALA A 55 25.24 -11.08 1.05
CA ALA A 55 24.95 -9.76 1.63
C ALA A 55 23.64 -9.72 2.45
N GLY A 56 23.41 -10.74 3.29
CA GLY A 56 22.24 -10.83 4.18
C GLY A 56 21.10 -11.69 3.63
N GLY A 57 21.04 -11.90 2.31
CA GLY A 57 20.06 -12.78 1.67
C GLY A 57 19.74 -12.32 0.27
N GLU A 58 20.10 -13.08 -0.76
CA GLU A 58 19.91 -12.66 -2.15
C GLU A 58 19.21 -13.74 -2.98
N LEU A 59 18.45 -13.31 -3.97
CA LEU A 59 17.93 -14.15 -5.04
C LEU A 59 18.77 -13.97 -6.29
N ARG A 60 19.22 -15.07 -6.87
CA ARG A 60 19.93 -15.12 -8.15
C ARG A 60 19.59 -16.41 -8.90
N LEU A 61 19.88 -16.48 -10.19
CA LEU A 61 19.76 -17.71 -10.97
C LEU A 61 20.63 -18.82 -10.38
N ASP A 62 20.09 -20.03 -10.38
CA ASP A 62 20.86 -21.23 -10.08
C ASP A 62 21.88 -21.51 -11.20
N ASP A 63 22.92 -22.26 -10.87
CA ASP A 63 23.97 -22.63 -11.81
C ASP A 63 23.32 -23.28 -13.04
N GLN A 64 23.71 -22.81 -14.23
CA GLN A 64 23.22 -23.29 -15.53
C GLN A 64 21.76 -22.90 -15.87
N GLN A 65 21.04 -22.20 -15.01
CA GLN A 65 19.71 -21.68 -15.33
C GLN A 65 19.82 -20.37 -16.11
N ILE A 66 19.02 -20.24 -17.17
CA ILE A 66 18.87 -18.99 -17.92
C ILE A 66 17.63 -18.20 -17.52
N GLN A 67 16.74 -18.82 -16.74
CA GLN A 67 15.50 -18.24 -16.25
C GLN A 67 15.21 -18.75 -14.84
N GLY A 68 14.60 -17.90 -14.02
CA GLY A 68 14.16 -18.27 -12.69
C GLY A 68 13.04 -17.39 -12.19
N SER A 69 12.30 -17.88 -11.21
CA SER A 69 11.18 -17.15 -10.62
C SER A 69 11.10 -17.35 -9.11
N TYR A 70 10.66 -16.29 -8.44
CA TYR A 70 10.33 -16.28 -7.03
C TYR A 70 8.88 -15.83 -6.86
N LEU A 71 8.16 -16.49 -5.96
CA LEU A 71 6.81 -16.10 -5.54
C LEU A 71 6.78 -16.03 -4.01
N SER A 72 6.51 -14.84 -3.46
CA SER A 72 6.43 -14.68 -2.02
C SER A 72 5.20 -15.39 -1.45
N VAL A 73 5.21 -15.67 -0.15
CA VAL A 73 3.95 -15.88 0.58
C VAL A 73 3.09 -14.60 0.51
N PRO A 74 1.75 -14.71 0.59
CA PRO A 74 0.89 -13.56 0.75
C PRO A 74 1.22 -12.80 2.04
N PHE A 75 1.43 -11.50 1.93
CA PHE A 75 1.60 -10.61 3.07
C PHE A 75 0.24 -10.07 3.51
N SER A 76 -0.08 -10.20 4.79
CA SER A 76 -1.28 -9.61 5.38
C SER A 76 -0.99 -8.17 5.81
N THR A 77 -1.84 -7.22 5.41
CA THR A 77 -1.76 -5.83 5.86
C THR A 77 -2.61 -5.63 7.12
N THR A 78 -2.21 -4.70 7.99
CA THR A 78 -2.94 -4.41 9.24
C THR A 78 -4.22 -3.59 9.02
N PHE A 79 -4.36 -2.98 7.84
CA PHE A 79 -5.52 -2.22 7.38
C PHE A 79 -5.75 -2.47 5.89
N ALA A 80 -6.97 -2.20 5.39
CA ALA A 80 -7.23 -2.31 3.95
C ALA A 80 -6.48 -1.19 3.21
N ILE A 81 -5.82 -1.50 2.10
CA ILE A 81 -4.99 -0.57 1.34
C ILE A 81 -5.70 -0.17 0.03
N ASN A 82 -5.34 0.98 -0.53
CA ASN A 82 -5.76 1.38 -1.87
C ASN A 82 -4.59 1.74 -2.78
N ALA A 83 -3.35 1.72 -2.26
CA ALA A 83 -2.16 2.03 -3.01
C ALA A 83 -0.93 1.32 -2.43
N ALA A 84 0.01 0.94 -3.30
CA ALA A 84 1.33 0.48 -2.90
C ALA A 84 2.41 0.91 -3.89
N GLY A 85 3.65 0.99 -3.42
CA GLY A 85 4.86 1.17 -4.21
C GLY A 85 5.99 0.33 -3.62
N ALA A 86 7.12 0.26 -4.31
CA ALA A 86 8.27 -0.49 -3.80
C ALA A 86 9.59 0.23 -4.07
N ILE A 87 10.51 0.10 -3.12
CA ILE A 87 11.94 0.39 -3.28
C ILE A 87 12.65 -0.94 -3.21
N TRP A 88 13.63 -1.17 -4.08
CA TRP A 88 14.32 -2.44 -4.17
C TRP A 88 15.77 -2.25 -4.58
N GLN A 89 16.62 -3.18 -4.16
CA GLN A 89 18.05 -3.15 -4.40
C GLN A 89 18.44 -4.40 -5.17
N ALA A 90 19.10 -4.20 -6.30
CA ALA A 90 19.58 -5.28 -7.14
C ALA A 90 20.88 -4.90 -7.84
N ASP A 91 21.70 -5.91 -8.14
CA ASP A 91 22.70 -5.81 -9.20
C ASP A 91 22.12 -6.46 -10.46
N ILE A 92 22.15 -5.73 -11.59
CA ILE A 92 21.60 -6.20 -12.86
C ILE A 92 22.71 -6.07 -13.91
N PRO A 93 23.52 -7.11 -14.11
CA PRO A 93 24.55 -7.11 -15.13
C PRO A 93 23.95 -6.91 -16.54
N PRO A 94 24.75 -6.43 -17.51
CA PRO A 94 24.34 -6.38 -18.91
C PRO A 94 23.83 -7.74 -19.42
N ASP A 95 22.88 -7.71 -20.36
CA ASP A 95 22.28 -8.91 -20.98
C ASP A 95 21.55 -9.83 -19.98
N THR A 96 21.20 -9.29 -18.82
CA THR A 96 20.31 -9.91 -17.84
C THR A 96 19.07 -9.04 -17.61
N SER A 97 17.99 -9.63 -17.10
CA SER A 97 16.77 -8.90 -16.77
C SER A 97 16.16 -9.39 -15.46
N LEU A 98 15.64 -8.42 -14.70
CA LEU A 98 14.89 -8.64 -13.47
C LEU A 98 13.56 -7.90 -13.58
N LEU A 99 12.47 -8.65 -13.48
CA LEU A 99 11.11 -8.11 -13.43
C LEU A 99 10.51 -8.38 -12.06
N LEU A 100 10.10 -7.31 -11.36
CA LEU A 100 9.31 -7.40 -10.13
C LEU A 100 7.85 -7.07 -10.43
N GLU A 101 6.93 -7.82 -9.84
CA GLU A 101 5.49 -7.61 -9.99
C GLU A 101 4.77 -7.78 -8.66
N LEU A 102 3.70 -7.02 -8.48
CA LEU A 102 2.85 -7.04 -7.30
C LEU A 102 1.40 -7.31 -7.70
N ARG A 103 0.70 -8.07 -6.87
CA ARG A 103 -0.75 -8.24 -6.94
C ARG A 103 -1.37 -8.15 -5.56
N GLY A 104 -2.68 -7.92 -5.50
CA GLY A 104 -3.42 -7.81 -4.25
C GLY A 104 -4.72 -8.60 -4.26
N ARG A 105 -5.24 -8.91 -3.08
CA ARG A 105 -6.59 -9.48 -2.88
C ARG A 105 -7.22 -8.97 -1.59
N SER A 106 -8.55 -9.06 -1.51
CA SER A 106 -9.32 -8.59 -0.35
C SER A 106 -9.54 -9.67 0.71
N SER A 107 -9.71 -10.93 0.29
CA SER A 107 -9.95 -12.07 1.18
C SER A 107 -8.64 -12.78 1.54
N PRO A 108 -8.56 -13.51 2.67
CA PRO A 108 -7.42 -14.36 2.97
C PRO A 108 -7.18 -15.38 1.84
N PRO A 109 -5.91 -15.70 1.52
CA PRO A 109 -5.62 -16.82 0.62
C PRO A 109 -6.15 -18.13 1.21
N PRO A 110 -6.58 -19.09 0.38
CA PRO A 110 -6.97 -20.40 0.86
C PRO A 110 -5.81 -21.09 1.59
N ALA A 111 -6.16 -22.00 2.49
CA ALA A 111 -5.19 -22.86 3.11
C ALA A 111 -4.48 -23.74 2.05
N LEU A 112 -3.24 -24.16 2.34
CA LEU A 112 -2.50 -25.08 1.49
C LEU A 112 -3.35 -26.32 1.16
N GLY A 113 -3.63 -26.55 -0.12
CA GLY A 113 -4.41 -27.69 -0.60
C GLY A 113 -5.88 -27.40 -0.92
N GLU A 114 -6.39 -26.20 -0.60
CA GLU A 114 -7.76 -25.81 -0.94
C GLU A 114 -7.81 -25.14 -2.33
N PRO A 115 -8.77 -25.54 -3.20
CA PRO A 115 -8.98 -24.87 -4.47
C PRO A 115 -9.51 -23.47 -4.21
N ASP A 116 -8.82 -22.48 -4.76
CA ASP A 116 -9.25 -21.09 -4.71
C ASP A 116 -10.32 -20.93 -5.80
N GLU A 117 -11.61 -20.86 -5.48
CA GLU A 117 -12.67 -20.73 -6.50
C GLU A 117 -13.56 -19.52 -6.17
N GLN A 118 -13.25 -18.39 -6.80
CA GLN A 118 -14.18 -17.28 -6.96
C GLN A 118 -14.15 -16.81 -8.43
N ALA A 119 -15.34 -16.74 -9.03
CA ALA A 119 -15.57 -16.65 -10.47
C ALA A 119 -14.82 -15.53 -11.21
N GLY A 120 -14.22 -15.88 -12.36
CA GLY A 120 -13.88 -14.95 -13.46
C GLY A 120 -12.45 -14.38 -13.48
N THR A 121 -11.70 -14.49 -12.39
CA THR A 121 -10.27 -14.22 -12.29
C THR A 121 -9.67 -15.34 -11.46
N PRO A 122 -8.46 -15.85 -11.76
CA PRO A 122 -7.86 -16.84 -10.89
C PRO A 122 -7.80 -16.24 -9.48
N PHE A 123 -8.60 -16.80 -8.56
CA PHE A 123 -8.24 -16.88 -7.15
C PHE A 123 -8.41 -15.58 -6.33
N GLY A 124 -9.36 -14.71 -6.70
CA GLY A 124 -9.64 -13.45 -5.98
C GLY A 124 -8.48 -12.44 -5.98
N TRP A 125 -7.40 -12.76 -6.70
CA TRP A 125 -6.24 -11.91 -6.88
C TRP A 125 -6.45 -10.95 -8.04
N SER A 126 -5.95 -9.72 -7.90
CA SER A 126 -5.78 -8.80 -9.01
C SER A 126 -4.81 -9.39 -10.04
N THR A 127 -4.85 -8.84 -11.26
CA THR A 127 -3.77 -9.07 -12.22
C THR A 127 -2.42 -8.67 -11.63
N TRP A 128 -1.36 -9.35 -12.04
CA TRP A 128 0.01 -8.94 -11.76
C TRP A 128 0.27 -7.57 -12.36
N ARG A 129 0.92 -6.69 -11.60
CA ARG A 129 1.27 -5.34 -12.03
C ARG A 129 2.78 -5.14 -11.85
N PRO A 130 3.49 -4.69 -12.90
CA PRO A 130 4.93 -4.52 -12.81
C PRO A 130 5.31 -3.37 -11.89
N LEU A 131 6.33 -3.61 -11.08
CA LEU A 131 7.06 -2.62 -10.29
C LEU A 131 8.20 -2.10 -11.17
N ILE A 132 7.84 -1.20 -12.09
CA ILE A 132 8.77 -0.65 -13.08
C ILE A 132 9.96 0.02 -12.37
N ALA A 133 11.18 -0.35 -12.76
CA ALA A 133 12.39 0.27 -12.27
C ALA A 133 12.40 1.76 -12.65
N GLY A 134 12.38 2.63 -11.65
CA GLY A 134 12.74 4.03 -11.75
C GLY A 134 14.09 4.26 -11.11
N ASP A 135 14.86 5.19 -11.68
CA ASP A 135 16.11 5.63 -11.09
C ASP A 135 15.82 6.36 -9.77
N ALA A 136 16.30 5.80 -8.65
CA ALA A 136 16.18 6.37 -7.31
C ALA A 136 17.53 6.83 -6.76
N ARG A 137 18.55 7.03 -7.62
CA ARG A 137 19.88 7.47 -7.22
C ARG A 137 19.90 8.78 -6.42
N SER A 138 18.84 9.58 -6.47
CA SER A 138 18.68 10.78 -5.63
C SER A 138 18.30 10.48 -4.17
N GLU A 139 17.80 9.28 -3.85
CA GLU A 139 17.32 8.88 -2.53
C GLU A 139 18.23 7.85 -1.82
N ALA A 140 19.13 7.18 -2.56
CA ALA A 140 20.11 6.24 -1.97
C ALA A 140 21.43 6.21 -2.77
N GLU A 141 22.56 6.38 -2.08
CA GLU A 141 23.92 6.22 -2.63
C GLU A 141 24.25 4.78 -3.08
N SER A 142 23.34 3.81 -2.89
CA SER A 142 23.65 2.37 -2.85
C SER A 142 23.12 1.53 -4.02
N GLY A 143 22.74 2.13 -5.16
CA GLY A 143 22.20 1.36 -6.30
C GLY A 143 20.76 0.87 -6.09
N ALA A 144 19.96 1.59 -5.29
CA ALA A 144 18.55 1.30 -5.12
C ALA A 144 17.73 1.77 -6.34
N PHE A 145 16.74 0.96 -6.70
CA PHE A 145 15.67 1.28 -7.62
C PHE A 145 14.42 1.65 -6.83
N ALA A 146 13.66 2.64 -7.29
CA ALA A 146 12.32 2.90 -6.76
C ALA A 146 11.31 2.70 -7.86
N THR A 147 10.13 2.20 -7.50
CA THR A 147 8.99 2.16 -8.42
C THR A 147 8.41 3.57 -8.49
N PRO A 148 8.56 4.32 -9.60
CA PRO A 148 8.17 5.71 -9.66
C PRO A 148 6.65 5.86 -9.74
N SER A 149 5.94 4.80 -10.14
CA SER A 149 4.49 4.76 -10.27
C SER A 149 3.85 4.03 -9.09
N ILE A 150 2.99 4.73 -8.36
CA ILE A 150 2.16 4.13 -7.32
C ILE A 150 1.14 3.20 -7.98
N LEU A 151 1.08 1.96 -7.51
CA LEU A 151 0.09 0.98 -7.93
C LEU A 151 -1.22 1.18 -7.15
N ALA A 152 -2.28 1.61 -7.83
CA ALA A 152 -3.63 1.63 -7.28
C ALA A 152 -4.22 0.22 -7.08
N PHE A 153 -4.89 -0.02 -5.96
CA PHE A 153 -5.58 -1.27 -5.63
C PHE A 153 -7.05 -1.00 -5.28
N PRO A 154 -7.95 -2.00 -5.42
CA PRO A 154 -9.28 -1.94 -4.83
C PRO A 154 -9.19 -1.58 -3.33
N PRO A 155 -10.07 -0.71 -2.81
CA PRO A 155 -9.93 -0.13 -1.46
C PRO A 155 -10.13 -1.12 -0.31
N ASP A 156 -10.57 -2.34 -0.62
CA ASP A 156 -10.76 -3.47 0.30
C ASP A 156 -9.57 -4.46 0.27
N THR A 157 -8.51 -4.17 -0.49
CA THR A 157 -7.31 -5.02 -0.58
C THR A 157 -6.65 -5.15 0.79
N ARG A 158 -6.35 -6.39 1.20
CA ARG A 158 -5.75 -6.71 2.52
C ARG A 158 -4.54 -7.63 2.45
N TYR A 159 -4.30 -8.20 1.28
CA TYR A 159 -3.18 -9.09 1.06
C TYR A 159 -2.43 -8.66 -0.19
N LEU A 160 -1.10 -8.71 -0.10
CA LEU A 160 -0.19 -8.43 -1.21
C LEU A 160 0.66 -9.66 -1.50
N GLN A 161 1.07 -9.84 -2.75
CA GLN A 161 2.02 -10.88 -3.11
C GLN A 161 3.00 -10.37 -4.16
N LEU A 162 4.28 -10.66 -3.94
CA LEU A 162 5.38 -10.28 -4.81
C LEU A 162 5.75 -11.47 -5.70
N ARG A 163 6.03 -11.19 -6.97
CA ARG A 163 6.71 -12.09 -7.91
C ARG A 163 7.97 -11.43 -8.42
N ALA A 164 9.06 -12.19 -8.51
CA ALA A 164 10.27 -11.78 -9.21
C ALA A 164 10.58 -12.79 -10.33
N SER A 165 11.00 -12.29 -11.48
CA SER A 165 11.41 -13.10 -12.64
C SER A 165 12.77 -12.65 -13.12
N PHE A 166 13.66 -13.61 -13.29
CA PHE A 166 15.06 -13.41 -13.67
C PHE A 166 15.28 -14.07 -15.02
N THR A 167 15.98 -13.40 -15.92
CA THR A 167 16.43 -13.99 -17.19
C THR A 167 17.85 -13.55 -17.52
N THR A 168 18.57 -14.38 -18.26
CA THR A 168 19.90 -14.05 -18.81
C THR A 168 20.05 -14.68 -20.19
N ASP A 169 20.72 -13.97 -21.10
CA ASP A 169 21.16 -14.52 -22.38
C ASP A 169 22.61 -15.04 -22.32
N ILE A 170 23.33 -14.75 -21.23
CA ILE A 170 24.73 -15.14 -21.01
C ILE A 170 24.79 -16.23 -19.95
N PRO A 171 25.34 -17.42 -20.27
CA PRO A 171 25.60 -18.45 -19.28
C PRO A 171 26.41 -17.89 -18.10
N GLN A 172 26.00 -18.20 -16.87
CA GLN A 172 26.66 -17.78 -15.62
C GLN A 172 26.51 -16.29 -15.24
N ALA A 173 25.89 -15.45 -16.09
CA ALA A 173 25.47 -14.12 -15.65
C ALA A 173 24.10 -14.21 -14.96
N SER A 174 23.92 -13.48 -13.86
CA SER A 174 22.66 -13.46 -13.14
C SER A 174 22.38 -12.05 -12.59
N PRO A 175 21.14 -11.55 -12.69
CA PRO A 175 20.70 -10.50 -11.78
C PRO A 175 20.72 -11.01 -10.34
N GLU A 176 21.03 -10.13 -9.40
CA GLU A 176 21.04 -10.42 -7.97
C GLU A 176 20.08 -9.46 -7.26
N LEU A 177 18.97 -9.96 -6.73
CA LEU A 177 18.03 -9.17 -5.95
C LEU A 177 18.35 -9.30 -4.47
N GLN A 178 18.73 -8.19 -3.84
CA GLN A 178 19.20 -8.14 -2.45
C GLN A 178 18.07 -7.76 -1.48
N ALA A 179 17.27 -6.77 -1.86
CA ALA A 179 16.22 -6.24 -0.98
C ALA A 179 14.99 -5.77 -1.75
N VAL A 180 13.83 -5.93 -1.13
CA VAL A 180 12.58 -5.29 -1.58
C VAL A 180 11.82 -4.78 -0.36
N THR A 181 11.49 -3.50 -0.35
CA THR A 181 10.57 -2.86 0.59
C THR A 181 9.32 -2.42 -0.16
N ILE A 182 8.17 -2.99 0.20
CA ILE A 182 6.85 -2.62 -0.32
C ILE A 182 6.22 -1.68 0.70
N ALA A 183 6.02 -0.42 0.31
CA ALA A 183 5.26 0.55 1.08
C ALA A 183 3.82 0.59 0.59
N PHE A 184 2.85 0.66 1.49
CA PHE A 184 1.44 0.68 1.17
C PHE A 184 0.67 1.68 2.02
N LEU A 185 -0.40 2.20 1.45
CA LEU A 185 -1.19 3.29 2.01
C LEU A 185 -2.69 3.06 1.86
N ASN A 186 -3.44 3.67 2.77
CA ASN A 186 -4.86 3.93 2.65
C ASN A 186 -5.12 5.44 2.75
N THR A 187 -5.49 6.05 1.63
CA THR A 187 -5.82 7.49 1.56
C THR A 187 -7.32 7.78 1.73
N LEU A 188 -8.14 6.75 1.93
CA LEU A 188 -9.59 6.86 2.13
C LEU A 188 -10.00 6.81 3.61
N ALA A 189 -9.06 6.48 4.49
CA ALA A 189 -9.26 6.54 5.93
C ALA A 189 -9.50 8.01 6.35
N GLY A 190 -10.66 8.26 6.99
CA GLY A 190 -11.03 9.60 7.47
C GLY A 190 -12.29 10.23 6.87
N HIS A 191 -13.08 9.52 6.07
CA HIS A 191 -14.44 10.02 5.76
C HIS A 191 -15.29 9.97 7.04
N PRO A 192 -15.80 11.11 7.55
CA PRO A 192 -16.73 11.06 8.66
C PRO A 192 -17.97 10.30 8.20
N HIS A 193 -18.33 9.23 8.90
CA HIS A 193 -19.72 8.77 8.89
C HIS A 193 -20.57 10.00 9.22
N ARG A 194 -21.37 10.46 8.26
CA ARG A 194 -22.51 11.32 8.58
C ARG A 194 -23.41 10.48 9.47
N SER A 195 -23.22 10.54 10.78
CA SER A 195 -24.27 10.20 11.73
C SER A 195 -25.45 11.06 11.34
N ALA A 196 -26.46 10.44 10.74
CA ALA A 196 -27.74 11.07 10.55
C ALA A 196 -28.22 11.46 11.95
N TYR A 197 -28.06 12.74 12.30
CA TYR A 197 -28.66 13.30 13.49
C TYR A 197 -30.17 13.14 13.29
N ARG A 198 -30.72 12.06 13.84
CA ARG A 198 -32.16 11.84 13.90
C ARG A 198 -32.68 12.89 14.87
N VAL A 199 -33.03 14.06 14.34
CA VAL A 199 -33.83 15.05 15.06
C VAL A 199 -35.09 14.30 15.47
N ARG A 200 -35.19 13.93 16.75
CA ARG A 200 -36.43 13.42 17.32
C ARG A 200 -37.39 14.62 17.33
N PRO A 201 -38.54 14.57 16.66
CA PRO A 201 -39.52 15.63 16.79
C PRO A 201 -39.93 15.69 18.27
N SER A 202 -39.71 16.84 18.92
CA SER A 202 -40.35 17.12 20.20
C SER A 202 -41.84 17.29 19.92
N LEU A 203 -42.67 16.39 20.45
CA LEU A 203 -44.11 16.60 20.50
C LEU A 203 -44.40 17.75 21.47
N PRO A 204 -45.06 18.84 21.04
CA PRO A 204 -45.48 19.88 21.94
C PRO A 204 -46.72 19.44 22.74
N GLY A 205 -46.61 19.54 24.08
CA GLY A 205 -47.74 19.85 24.96
C GLY A 205 -48.65 18.71 25.39
N GLN A 206 -48.46 18.25 26.63
CA GLN A 206 -49.57 17.86 27.50
C GLN A 206 -49.30 18.49 28.88
N ILE A 207 -49.82 19.69 29.08
CA ILE A 207 -50.20 20.18 30.40
C ILE A 207 -51.67 19.78 30.56
N ARG A 208 -51.95 18.86 31.46
CA ARG A 208 -53.07 18.93 32.42
C ARG A 208 -52.93 17.85 33.47
#